data_AF-Q7XAZ7-F1
#
_entry.id   AF-Q7XAZ7-F1
#
_cell.length_a   1.000
_cell.length_b   1.000
_cell.length_c   1.000
_cell.angle_alpha   90.00
_cell.angle_beta   90.00
_cell.angle_gamma   90.00
#
_symmetry.space_group_name_H-M   'P 1'
#
loop_
_entity.id
_entity.type
_entity.pdbx_description
1 polymer ?
#
loop_
_entity_poly.entity_id
_entity_poly.type
_entity_poly.pdbx_seq_one_letter_code
_entity_poly.pdbx_strand_id
1 'polypeptide(L)'
;GKWRRFMKGQIQRARLFFDEAEKGVTHLDSASRWPVLASLWLYRQILDAIEANDYNNFTKRAYVGKAKKLLSLPLAYARAAVAP
;
A
#
# COMPACT_ATOMS: atom_id res chain seq x y z
N GLY A 1 21.09 -0.93 -12.56
CA GLY A 1 20.77 -1.18 -13.98
C GLY A 1 19.60 -0.34 -14.44
N LYS A 2 19.37 -0.25 -15.77
CA LYS A 2 18.25 0.51 -16.38
C LYS A 2 16.89 0.12 -15.78
N TRP A 3 16.67 -1.18 -15.54
CA TRP A 3 15.47 -1.71 -14.87
C TRP A 3 15.22 -1.12 -13.47
N ARG A 4 16.22 -1.19 -12.58
CA ARG A 4 16.08 -0.65 -11.21
C ARG A 4 15.74 0.84 -11.22
N ARG A 5 16.35 1.62 -12.11
CA ARG A 5 16.04 3.06 -12.26
C ARG A 5 14.61 3.29 -12.73
N PHE A 6 14.16 2.53 -13.73
CA PHE A 6 12.78 2.57 -14.20
C PHE A 6 11.79 2.23 -13.08
N MET A 7 12.02 1.14 -12.35
CA MET A 7 11.15 0.69 -11.27
C MET A 7 11.07 1.68 -10.12
N LYS A 8 12.18 2.32 -9.73
CA LYS A 8 12.16 3.41 -8.73
C LYS A 8 11.21 4.54 -9.14
N GLY A 9 11.25 4.95 -10.41
CA GLY A 9 10.33 5.95 -10.95
C GLY A 9 8.87 5.50 -10.93
N GLN A 10 8.58 4.24 -11.27
CA GLN A 10 7.22 3.69 -11.19
C GLN A 10 6.69 3.65 -9.76
N ILE A 11 7.51 3.19 -8.81
CA ILE A 11 7.15 3.08 -7.40
C ILE A 11 6.87 4.47 -6.82
N GLN A 12 7.69 5.47 -7.15
CA GLN A 12 7.45 6.85 -6.72
C GLN A 12 6.09 7.36 -7.21
N ARG A 13 5.76 7.15 -8.50
CA ARG A 13 4.44 7.52 -9.02
C ARG A 13 3.29 6.77 -8.36
N ALA A 14 3.46 5.47 -8.13
CA ALA A 14 2.45 4.67 -7.44
C ALA A 14 2.20 5.18 -6.02
N ARG A 15 3.26 5.55 -5.28
CA ARG A 15 3.15 6.16 -3.95
C ARG A 15 2.34 7.47 -4.00
N LEU A 16 2.60 8.34 -4.99
CA LEU A 16 1.80 9.56 -5.18
C LEU A 16 0.31 9.26 -5.40
N PHE A 17 -0.03 8.24 -6.20
CA PHE A 17 -1.42 7.83 -6.38
C PHE A 17 -2.05 7.26 -5.10
N PHE A 18 -1.30 6.49 -4.32
CA PHE A 18 -1.77 5.98 -3.03
C PHE A 18 -2.03 7.12 -2.04
N ASP A 19 -1.13 8.10 -1.96
CA ASP A 19 -1.27 9.24 -1.06
C ASP A 19 -2.46 10.12 -1.46
N GLU A 20 -2.74 10.27 -2.76
CA GLU A 20 -3.92 10.98 -3.24
C GLU A 20 -5.21 10.19 -2.98
N ALA A 21 -5.22 8.89 -3.27
CA ALA A 21 -6.38 8.02 -3.02
C ALA A 21 -6.73 7.93 -1.53
N GLU A 22 -5.73 7.96 -0.64
CA GLU A 22 -5.92 7.89 0.81
C GLU A 22 -6.73 9.09 1.34
N LYS A 23 -6.58 10.28 0.74
CA LYS A 23 -7.40 11.47 1.06
C LYS A 23 -8.87 11.24 0.72
N GLY A 24 -9.15 10.51 -0.36
CA GLY A 24 -10.50 10.19 -0.83
C GLY A 24 -11.29 9.27 0.09
N VAL A 25 -10.61 8.48 0.94
CA VAL A 25 -11.23 7.46 1.79
C VAL A 25 -12.26 8.07 2.76
N THR A 26 -12.01 9.27 3.28
CA THR A 26 -12.93 9.93 4.23
C THR A 26 -14.27 10.29 3.61
N HIS A 27 -14.34 10.42 2.29
CA HIS A 27 -15.57 10.73 1.56
C HIS A 27 -16.43 9.49 1.26
N LEU A 28 -15.96 8.29 1.59
CA LEU A 28 -16.73 7.06 1.45
C LEU A 28 -17.73 6.90 2.58
N ASP A 29 -18.77 6.11 2.32
CA ASP A 29 -19.66 5.59 3.36
C ASP A 29 -18.87 4.94 4.50
N SER A 30 -19.32 5.13 5.73
CA SER A 30 -18.59 4.72 6.94
C SER A 30 -18.25 3.23 6.94
N ALA A 31 -19.16 2.36 6.45
CA ALA A 31 -18.92 0.93 6.36
C ALA A 31 -17.86 0.56 5.30
N SER A 32 -17.66 1.43 4.31
CA SER A 32 -16.71 1.22 3.22
C SER A 32 -15.29 1.72 3.54
N ARG A 33 -15.14 2.67 4.47
CA ARG A 33 -13.85 3.31 4.78
C ARG A 33 -12.77 2.30 5.20
N TRP A 34 -13.10 1.42 6.13
CA TRP A 34 -12.14 0.43 6.65
C TRP A 34 -11.66 -0.57 5.60
N PRO A 35 -12.52 -1.32 4.88
CA PRO A 35 -12.05 -2.30 3.90
C PRO A 35 -11.27 -1.66 2.75
N VAL A 36 -11.63 -0.44 2.34
CA VAL A 36 -10.89 0.32 1.33
C VAL A 36 -9.52 0.77 1.85
N LEU A 37 -9.45 1.38 3.03
CA LEU A 37 -8.19 1.84 3.62
C LEU A 37 -7.24 0.68 3.90
N ALA A 38 -7.76 -0.42 4.45
CA ALA A 38 -7.01 -1.64 4.69
C ALA A 38 -6.38 -2.16 3.39
N SER A 39 -7.18 -2.26 2.32
CA SER A 39 -6.69 -2.68 1.00
C SER A 39 -5.62 -1.71 0.48
N LEU A 40 -5.88 -0.40 0.54
CA LEU A 40 -4.97 0.66 0.11
C LEU A 40 -3.60 0.49 0.78
N TRP A 41 -3.56 0.36 2.10
CA TRP A 41 -2.31 0.19 2.86
C TRP A 41 -1.60 -1.13 2.57
N LEU A 42 -2.34 -2.22 2.39
CA LEU A 42 -1.77 -3.52 2.05
C LEU A 42 -1.13 -3.52 0.67
N TYR A 43 -1.78 -2.90 -0.33
CA TYR A 43 -1.22 -2.78 -1.67
C TYR A 43 -0.04 -1.81 -1.69
N ARG A 44 -0.08 -0.71 -0.93
CA ARG A 44 1.06 0.22 -0.79
C ARG A 44 2.31 -0.49 -0.26
N GLN A 45 2.16 -1.38 0.71
CA GLN A 45 3.28 -2.16 1.28
C GLN A 45 3.91 -3.18 0.30
N ILE A 46 3.24 -3.54 -0.80
CA ILE A 46 3.87 -4.36 -1.84
C ILE A 46 5.02 -3.59 -2.50
N LEU A 47 4.93 -2.26 -2.60
CA LEU A 47 6.00 -1.43 -3.14
C LEU A 47 7.28 -1.56 -2.30
N ASP A 48 7.14 -1.56 -0.97
CA ASP A 48 8.27 -1.79 -0.05
C ASP A 48 8.84 -3.20 -0.21
N ALA A 49 7.98 -4.20 -0.45
CA ALA A 49 8.42 -5.57 -0.71
C ALA A 49 9.18 -5.70 -2.04
N ILE A 50 8.81 -4.91 -3.06
CA ILE A 50 9.56 -4.83 -4.33
C ILE A 50 10.94 -4.21 -4.09
N GLU A 51 11.02 -3.13 -3.32
CA GLU A 51 12.29 -2.47 -2.99
C GLU A 51 13.20 -3.39 -2.15
N ALA A 52 12.65 -4.06 -1.13
CA ALA A 52 13.38 -5.02 -0.30
C ALA A 52 13.87 -6.26 -1.07
N ASN A 53 13.24 -6.56 -2.20
CA ASN A 53 13.61 -7.64 -3.11
C ASN A 53 14.59 -7.20 -4.21
N ASP A 54 15.26 -6.04 -4.05
CA ASP A 54 16.11 -5.40 -5.06
C ASP A 54 15.47 -5.34 -6.46
N TYR A 55 14.15 -5.09 -6.50
CA TYR A 55 13.36 -4.97 -7.72
C TYR A 55 13.36 -6.24 -8.60
N ASN A 56 13.73 -7.40 -8.04
CA ASN A 56 13.74 -8.68 -8.75
C ASN A 56 12.35 -9.33 -8.76
N ASN A 57 11.44 -8.78 -9.56
CA ASN A 57 10.09 -9.31 -9.71
C ASN A 57 9.98 -10.41 -10.77
N PHE A 58 11.07 -10.72 -11.49
CA PHE A 58 11.09 -11.71 -12.56
C PHE A 58 11.19 -13.14 -12.03
N THR A 59 11.98 -13.35 -10.97
CA THR A 59 12.18 -14.68 -10.38
C THR A 59 11.58 -14.82 -8.99
N LYS A 60 11.22 -13.70 -8.35
CA LYS A 60 10.65 -13.70 -7.01
C LYS A 60 9.48 -12.72 -6.90
N ARG A 61 8.30 -13.26 -6.61
CA ARG A 61 7.11 -12.45 -6.38
C ARG A 61 7.25 -11.65 -5.08
N ALA A 62 7.04 -10.34 -5.14
CA ALA A 62 6.90 -9.50 -3.97
C ALA A 62 5.52 -9.70 -3.32
N TYR A 63 5.48 -9.90 -2.01
CA TYR A 63 4.25 -10.03 -1.24
C TYR A 63 4.41 -9.45 0.16
N VAL A 64 3.30 -9.02 0.76
CA VAL A 64 3.25 -8.63 2.17
C VAL A 64 3.10 -9.88 3.03
N GLY A 65 4.03 -10.10 3.97
CA GLY A 65 4.01 -11.23 4.89
C GLY A 65 2.82 -11.17 5.87
N LYS A 66 2.39 -12.34 6.39
CA LYS A 66 1.20 -12.47 7.25
C LYS A 66 1.28 -11.57 8.50
N ALA A 67 2.43 -11.47 9.15
CA ALA A 67 2.62 -10.62 10.33
C ALA A 67 2.37 -9.14 10.04
N LYS A 68 2.92 -8.61 8.93
CA LYS A 68 2.65 -7.23 8.49
C LYS A 68 1.18 -7.00 8.20
N LYS A 69 0.50 -7.97 7.56
CA LYS A 69 -0.95 -7.89 7.32
C LYS A 69 -1.72 -7.78 8.64
N LEU A 70 -1.42 -8.64 9.61
CA LEU A 70 -2.09 -8.65 10.92
C LEU A 70 -1.88 -7.35 11.70
N LEU A 71 -0.72 -6.71 11.60
CA LEU A 71 -0.47 -5.40 12.22
C LEU A 71 -1.16 -4.24 11.49
N SER A 72 -1.28 -4.33 10.16
CA SER A 72 -1.83 -3.24 9.35
C SER A 72 -3.35 -3.10 9.47
N LEU A 73 -4.07 -4.21 9.69
CA LEU A 73 -5.53 -4.21 9.72
C LEU A 73 -6.12 -3.44 10.93
N PRO A 74 -5.63 -3.63 12.18
CA PRO A 74 -6.09 -2.84 13.32
C PRO A 74 -5.77 -1.36 13.19
N LEU A 75 -4.59 -1.03 12.65
CA LEU A 75 -4.20 0.37 12.42
C LEU A 75 -5.12 1.04 11.38
N ALA A 76 -5.45 0.33 10.30
CA ALA A 76 -6.38 0.83 9.29
C ALA A 76 -7.79 1.02 9.88
N TYR A 77 -8.24 0.13 10.75
CA TYR A 77 -9.51 0.27 11.45
C TYR A 77 -9.55 1.53 12.32
N ALA A 78 -8.55 1.71 13.19
CA ALA A 78 -8.44 2.88 14.05
C ALA A 78 -8.43 4.18 13.22
N ARG A 79 -7.68 4.21 12.11
CA ARG A 79 -7.61 5.40 11.24
C ARG A 79 -8.93 5.69 10.51
N ALA A 80 -9.65 4.66 10.07
CA ALA A 80 -10.94 4.78 9.40
C ALA A 80 -12.05 5.22 10.36
N ALA A 81 -12.00 4.79 11.63
CA ALA A 81 -12.97 5.14 12.67
C ALA A 81 -12.82 6.57 13.21
N VAL A 82 -11.61 7.14 13.16
CA VAL A 82 -11.32 8.50 13.64
C VAL A 82 -11.60 9.57 12.57
N ALA A 83 -11.72 9.19 11.30
CA ALA A 83 -12.08 10.13 10.25
C ALA A 83 -13.55 10.56 10.41
N PRO A 84 -13.86 11.87 10.48
CA PRO A 84 -15.24 12.36 10.57
C PRO A 84 -16.10 11.92 9.38
#